data_AF-A0A955QGV3-F1
#
_entry.id   AF-A0A955QGV3-F1
#
_cell.length_a   1.000
_cell.length_b   1.000
_cell.length_c   1.000
_cell.angle_alpha   90.00
_cell.angle_beta   90.00
_cell.angle_gamma   90.00
#
_symmetry.space_group_name_H-M   'P 1'
#
loop_
_entity.id
_entity.type
_entity.pdbx_description
1 polymer ?
#
loop_
_entity_poly.entity_id
_entity_poly.type
_entity_poly.pdbx_seq_one_letter_code
_entity_poly.pdbx_strand_id
1 'polypeptide(L)'
;MKSIHITLTSLLSVILIVSALCLLPLSPLKAENHDPSPPQKELIGPNLEPFAGAYKEVSQIHTAYKQRIIQAKDPAQTDALQQEANQKMNQAVADHGLTIADYNKIFQSIQNDPELKEEFMTVLNRTR
;
A
#
# COMPACT_ATOMS: atom_id res chain seq x y z
N MET A 1 -15.27 40.90 -1.36
CA MET A 1 -14.22 41.23 -0.38
C MET A 1 -14.42 40.39 0.87
N LYS A 2 -13.33 39.79 1.36
CA LYS A 2 -13.04 39.35 2.74
C LYS A 2 -14.11 38.59 3.56
N SER A 3 -13.70 37.38 3.93
CA SER A 3 -13.66 36.83 5.29
C SER A 3 -14.97 36.72 6.08
N ILE A 4 -15.37 35.47 6.33
CA ILE A 4 -16.21 35.12 7.47
C ILE A 4 -15.31 34.36 8.45
N HIS A 5 -14.87 35.09 9.49
CA HIS A 5 -14.38 34.51 10.73
C HIS A 5 -15.59 34.22 11.61
N ILE A 6 -15.75 32.98 12.08
CA ILE A 6 -16.53 32.67 13.28
C ILE A 6 -15.57 31.94 14.23
N THR A 7 -14.92 32.72 15.06
CA THR A 7 -14.33 32.29 16.33
C THR A 7 -15.48 32.02 17.30
N LEU A 8 -15.54 30.85 17.96
CA LEU A 8 -15.84 30.80 19.39
C LEU A 8 -15.54 29.43 20.00
N THR A 9 -14.67 29.47 21.00
CA THR A 9 -14.29 28.48 21.99
C THR A 9 -15.48 27.84 22.73
N SER A 10 -15.47 26.52 22.92
CA SER A 10 -16.11 25.85 24.08
C SER A 10 -15.53 24.45 24.22
N LEU A 11 -14.58 24.22 25.12
CA LEU A 11 -14.67 23.99 26.57
C LEU A 11 -14.50 22.50 26.87
N LEU A 12 -13.34 22.24 27.47
CA LEU A 12 -12.94 21.04 28.20
C LEU A 12 -14.10 20.50 29.07
N SER A 13 -14.40 19.22 28.97
CA SER A 13 -15.15 18.50 30.00
C SER A 13 -14.58 17.09 30.14
N VAL A 14 -13.61 16.99 31.03
CA VAL A 14 -13.20 15.74 31.67
C VAL A 14 -14.40 15.26 32.48
N ILE A 15 -14.92 14.07 32.16
CA ILE A 15 -15.81 13.33 33.07
C ILE A 15 -15.13 11.99 33.35
N LEU A 16 -14.37 11.99 34.44
CA LEU A 16 -14.02 10.79 35.19
C LEU A 16 -15.27 10.39 35.99
N ILE A 17 -15.96 9.32 35.60
CA ILE A 17 -16.89 8.63 36.50
C ILE A 17 -16.34 7.23 36.72
N VAL A 18 -15.75 7.05 37.90
CA VAL A 18 -15.51 5.76 38.53
C VAL A 18 -16.82 5.33 39.20
N SER A 19 -17.40 4.21 38.78
CA SER A 19 -18.33 3.37 39.56
C SER A 19 -18.42 2.01 38.86
N ALA A 20 -17.74 0.99 39.38
CA ALA A 20 -18.22 0.10 40.44
C ALA A 20 -18.94 -1.13 39.85
N LEU A 21 -18.17 -2.22 39.78
CA LEU A 21 -18.55 -3.57 40.19
C LEU A 21 -19.87 -4.13 39.63
N CYS A 22 -19.78 -4.75 38.45
CA CYS A 22 -20.68 -5.84 38.08
C CYS A 22 -19.84 -7.12 37.94
N LEU A 23 -19.94 -7.99 38.95
CA LEU A 23 -19.50 -9.37 38.89
C LEU A 23 -20.34 -10.08 37.81
N LEU A 24 -19.70 -10.48 36.71
CA LEU A 24 -20.24 -11.47 35.78
C LEU A 24 -19.23 -12.63 35.67
N PRO A 25 -19.70 -13.89 35.60
CA PRO A 25 -18.82 -15.04 35.50
C PRO A 25 -17.98 -14.97 34.23
N LEU A 26 -16.66 -14.93 34.41
CA LEU A 26 -15.66 -15.18 33.36
C LEU A 26 -15.92 -16.59 32.79
N SER A 27 -16.63 -16.64 31.67
CA SER A 27 -16.56 -17.82 30.81
C SER A 27 -15.12 -17.90 30.28
N PRO A 28 -14.46 -19.06 30.32
CA PRO A 28 -13.15 -19.18 29.69
C PRO A 28 -13.33 -18.92 28.20
N LEU A 29 -12.78 -17.81 27.71
CA LEU A 29 -12.52 -17.64 26.28
C LEU A 29 -11.59 -18.78 25.90
N LYS A 30 -12.21 -19.82 25.33
CA LYS A 30 -11.58 -20.96 24.72
C LYS A 30 -10.56 -20.41 23.73
N ALA A 31 -9.31 -20.78 23.95
CA ALA A 31 -8.18 -20.51 23.08
C ALA A 31 -8.63 -20.60 21.62
N GLU A 32 -8.67 -19.45 20.96
CA GLU A 32 -8.80 -19.38 19.52
C GLU A 32 -7.58 -20.13 18.98
N ASN A 33 -7.86 -21.25 18.31
CA ASN A 33 -6.85 -22.01 17.60
C ASN A 33 -6.21 -21.03 16.62
N HIS A 34 -4.96 -20.65 16.90
CA HIS A 34 -4.08 -20.13 15.87
C HIS A 34 -4.05 -21.19 14.76
N ASP A 35 -4.77 -20.93 13.69
CA ASP A 35 -4.54 -21.58 12.42
C ASP A 35 -3.07 -21.31 12.06
N PRO A 36 -2.24 -22.33 11.78
CA PRO A 36 -0.88 -22.11 11.37
C PRO A 36 -0.93 -21.44 10.00
N SER A 37 -0.82 -20.11 10.00
CA SER A 37 -0.44 -19.36 8.81
C SER A 37 0.74 -20.10 8.18
N PRO A 38 0.70 -20.45 6.87
CA PRO A 38 1.83 -21.07 6.21
C PRO A 38 3.07 -20.21 6.50
N PRO A 39 4.25 -20.83 6.71
CA PRO A 39 5.43 -20.14 7.19
C PRO A 39 5.59 -18.88 6.37
N GLN A 40 5.32 -17.75 7.01
CA GLN A 40 5.62 -16.45 6.47
C GLN A 40 7.12 -16.53 6.33
N LYS A 41 7.57 -16.78 5.10
CA LYS A 41 8.98 -16.83 4.74
C LYS A 41 9.50 -15.51 5.25
N GLU A 42 10.16 -15.57 6.41
CA GLU A 42 10.68 -14.42 7.12
C GLU A 42 11.49 -13.69 6.06
N LEU A 43 10.95 -12.57 5.56
CA LEU A 43 11.52 -11.88 4.43
C LEU A 43 12.84 -11.34 4.95
N ILE A 44 13.91 -12.06 4.63
CA ILE A 44 15.28 -11.75 4.98
C ILE A 44 15.61 -10.45 4.23
N GLY A 45 15.34 -9.31 4.87
CA GLY A 45 15.43 -7.98 4.26
C GLY A 45 14.43 -7.71 3.12
N PRO A 46 14.32 -6.46 2.63
CA PRO A 46 13.63 -6.20 1.38
C PRO A 46 14.40 -6.87 0.24
N ASN A 47 13.86 -7.95 -0.32
CA ASN A 47 14.43 -8.52 -1.54
C ASN A 47 14.15 -7.56 -2.71
N LEU A 48 15.14 -6.74 -3.07
CA LEU A 48 15.00 -5.67 -4.07
C LEU A 48 15.02 -6.16 -5.51
N GLU A 49 15.52 -7.37 -5.79
CA GLU A 49 15.58 -7.94 -7.15
C GLU A 49 14.20 -8.18 -7.78
N PRO A 50 13.26 -8.94 -7.16
CA PRO A 50 11.91 -9.09 -7.70
C PRO A 50 11.17 -7.75 -7.76
N PHE A 51 11.43 -6.86 -6.80
CA PHE A 51 10.85 -5.52 -6.80
C PHE A 51 11.36 -4.68 -7.98
N ALA A 52 12.66 -4.73 -8.30
CA ALA A 52 13.24 -4.01 -9.43
C ALA A 52 12.69 -4.50 -10.78
N GLY A 53 12.50 -5.82 -10.92
CA GLY A 53 11.83 -6.40 -12.08
C GLY A 53 10.39 -5.90 -12.23
N ALA A 54 9.59 -6.04 -11.16
CA ALA A 54 8.21 -5.57 -11.14
C ALA A 54 8.11 -4.06 -11.40
N TYR A 55 8.96 -3.26 -10.76
CA TYR A 55 8.98 -1.80 -10.91
C TYR A 55 9.24 -1.39 -12.37
N LYS A 56 10.19 -2.05 -13.04
CA LYS A 56 10.52 -1.78 -14.45
C LYS A 56 9.33 -2.08 -15.35
N GLU A 57 8.69 -3.23 -15.19
CA GLU A 57 7.52 -3.61 -15.99
C GLU A 57 6.31 -2.71 -15.71
N VAL A 58 6.01 -2.43 -14.44
CA VAL A 58 4.94 -1.50 -14.04
C VAL A 58 5.18 -0.11 -14.64
N SER A 59 6.42 0.39 -14.64
CA SER A 59 6.79 1.68 -15.23
C SER A 59 6.62 1.70 -16.75
N GLN A 60 6.97 0.60 -17.44
CA GLN A 60 6.73 0.43 -18.87
C GLN A 60 5.25 0.42 -19.22
N ILE A 61 4.43 -0.34 -18.46
CA ILE A 61 2.98 -0.37 -18.60
C ILE A 61 2.40 1.02 -18.37
N HIS A 62 2.79 1.69 -17.29
CA HIS A 62 2.34 3.05 -16.98
C HIS A 62 2.61 4.02 -18.13
N THR A 63 3.83 3.99 -18.67
CA THR A 63 4.23 4.85 -19.78
C THR A 63 3.42 4.54 -21.04
N ALA A 64 3.26 3.25 -21.39
CA ALA A 64 2.50 2.84 -22.56
C ALA A 64 1.01 3.24 -22.47
N TYR A 65 0.38 3.00 -21.32
CA TYR A 65 -1.03 3.31 -21.11
C TYR A 65 -1.28 4.81 -20.98
N LYS A 66 -0.37 5.58 -20.37
CA LYS A 66 -0.45 7.05 -20.39
C LYS A 66 -0.54 7.58 -21.81
N GLN A 67 0.28 7.07 -22.74
CA GLN A 67 0.22 7.49 -24.14
C GLN A 67 -1.11 7.10 -24.81
N ARG A 68 -1.60 5.88 -24.57
CA ARG A 68 -2.89 5.43 -25.12
C ARG A 68 -4.08 6.23 -24.58
N ILE A 69 -4.07 6.54 -23.28
CA ILE A 69 -5.11 7.34 -22.63
C ILE A 69 -5.14 8.77 -23.20
N ILE A 70 -3.99 9.39 -23.43
CA ILE A 70 -3.90 10.71 -24.07
C ILE A 70 -4.49 10.70 -25.49
N GLN A 71 -4.41 9.56 -26.19
CA GLN A 71 -4.93 9.38 -27.54
C GLN A 71 -6.41 8.94 -27.57
N ALA A 72 -7.00 8.60 -26.42
CA ALA A 72 -8.37 8.15 -26.33
C ALA A 72 -9.34 9.27 -26.73
N LYS A 73 -10.39 8.92 -27.48
CA LYS A 73 -11.31 9.91 -28.07
C LYS A 73 -12.51 10.24 -27.19
N ASP A 74 -12.81 9.37 -26.23
CA ASP A 74 -13.97 9.49 -25.37
C ASP A 74 -13.68 8.94 -23.95
N PRO A 75 -14.52 9.29 -22.96
CA PRO A 75 -14.36 8.82 -21.59
C PRO A 75 -14.44 7.31 -21.43
N ALA A 76 -15.29 6.62 -22.20
CA ALA A 76 -15.44 5.16 -22.09
C ALA A 76 -14.16 4.42 -22.51
N GLN A 77 -13.50 4.90 -23.57
CA GLN A 77 -12.18 4.38 -23.97
C GLN A 77 -11.11 4.67 -22.91
N THR A 78 -11.16 5.84 -22.29
CA THR A 78 -10.24 6.18 -21.20
C THR A 78 -10.39 5.24 -20.01
N ASP A 79 -11.63 4.98 -19.58
CA ASP A 79 -11.92 4.10 -18.45
C ASP A 79 -11.49 2.66 -18.74
N ALA A 80 -11.77 2.16 -19.96
CA ALA A 80 -11.34 0.83 -20.39
C ALA A 80 -9.81 0.69 -20.36
N LEU A 81 -9.08 1.69 -20.86
CA LEU A 81 -7.62 1.71 -20.84
C LEU A 81 -7.06 1.77 -19.42
N GLN A 82 -7.69 2.51 -18.50
CA GLN A 82 -7.28 2.56 -17.10
C GLN A 82 -7.46 1.19 -16.41
N GLN A 83 -8.60 0.53 -16.63
CA GLN A 83 -8.85 -0.80 -16.08
C GLN A 83 -7.84 -1.83 -16.60
N GLU A 84 -7.58 -1.84 -17.91
CA GLU A 84 -6.61 -2.75 -18.52
C GLU A 84 -5.19 -2.48 -18.00
N ALA A 85 -4.81 -1.20 -17.84
CA ALA A 85 -3.54 -0.83 -17.23
C ALA A 85 -3.40 -1.39 -15.82
N ASN A 86 -4.42 -1.21 -14.97
CA ASN A 86 -4.42 -1.69 -13.59
C ASN A 86 -4.28 -3.22 -13.52
N GLN A 87 -5.00 -3.95 -14.39
CA GLN A 87 -4.88 -5.41 -14.47
C GLN A 87 -3.46 -5.84 -14.85
N LYS A 88 -2.88 -5.19 -15.87
CA LYS A 88 -1.51 -5.50 -16.34
C LYS A 88 -0.46 -5.15 -15.30
N MET A 89 -0.59 -4.02 -14.59
CA MET A 89 0.30 -3.67 -13.49
C MET A 89 0.22 -4.69 -12.37
N ASN A 90 -1.00 -5.15 -12.02
CA ASN A 90 -1.16 -6.16 -10.99
C ASN A 90 -0.52 -7.51 -11.38
N GLN A 91 -0.67 -7.91 -12.65
CA GLN A 91 -0.02 -9.10 -13.21
C GLN A 91 1.50 -8.97 -13.18
N ALA A 92 2.06 -7.84 -13.62
CA ALA A 92 3.50 -7.59 -13.58
C ALA A 92 4.06 -7.74 -12.16
N VAL A 93 3.37 -7.23 -11.13
CA VAL A 93 3.80 -7.43 -9.74
C VAL A 93 3.76 -8.91 -9.35
N ALA A 94 2.70 -9.63 -9.71
CA ALA A 94 2.53 -11.04 -9.39
C ALA A 94 3.54 -11.96 -10.12
N ASP A 95 3.92 -11.64 -11.36
CA ASP A 95 4.86 -12.41 -12.17
C ASP A 95 6.27 -12.41 -11.58
N HIS A 96 6.62 -11.38 -10.79
CA HIS A 96 7.85 -11.31 -10.00
C HIS A 96 7.71 -11.93 -8.60
N GLY A 97 6.61 -12.62 -8.32
CA GLY A 97 6.36 -13.30 -7.04
C GLY A 97 6.02 -12.36 -5.89
N LEU A 98 5.58 -11.13 -6.18
CA LEU A 98 5.19 -10.14 -5.19
C LEU A 98 3.66 -10.03 -5.09
N THR A 99 3.17 -9.69 -3.89
CA THR A 99 1.81 -9.16 -3.76
C THR A 99 1.81 -7.64 -3.96
N ILE A 100 0.64 -7.07 -4.28
CA ILE A 100 0.48 -5.59 -4.34
C ILE A 100 0.82 -4.93 -3.00
N ALA A 101 0.50 -5.60 -1.89
CA ALA A 101 0.83 -5.12 -0.55
C ALA A 101 2.35 -5.08 -0.33
N ASP A 102 3.07 -6.13 -0.73
CA ASP A 102 4.54 -6.19 -0.61
C ASP A 102 5.20 -5.15 -1.50
N TYR A 103 4.77 -5.03 -2.76
CA TYR A 103 5.26 -4.02 -3.69
C TYR A 103 5.12 -2.60 -3.09
N ASN A 104 3.92 -2.26 -2.60
CA ASN A 104 3.67 -0.94 -2.00
C ASN A 104 4.50 -0.72 -0.73
N LYS A 105 4.66 -1.74 0.11
CA LYS A 105 5.47 -1.66 1.32
C LYS A 105 6.93 -1.39 1.00
N ILE A 106 7.51 -2.14 0.06
CA ILE A 106 8.90 -1.94 -0.40
C ILE A 106 9.06 -0.55 -1.02
N PHE A 107 8.13 -0.13 -1.89
CA PHE A 107 8.14 1.19 -2.50
C PHE A 107 8.07 2.33 -1.46
N GLN A 108 7.30 2.17 -0.38
CA GLN A 108 7.27 3.13 0.72
C GLN A 108 8.57 3.13 1.52
N SER A 109 9.15 1.96 1.80
CA SER A 109 10.45 1.87 2.46
C SER A 109 11.54 2.59 1.66
N ILE A 110 11.63 2.36 0.34
CA ILE A 110 12.58 3.02 -0.55
C ILE A 110 12.42 4.55 -0.55
N GLN A 111 11.20 5.07 -0.43
CA GLN A 111 10.98 6.52 -0.40
C GLN A 111 11.40 7.17 0.93
N ASN A 112 11.34 6.43 2.03
CA ASN A 112 11.63 6.93 3.37
C ASN A 112 13.08 6.71 3.81
N ASP A 113 13.82 5.85 3.11
CA ASP A 113 15.20 5.49 3.44
C ASP A 113 16.15 5.81 2.26
N PRO A 114 17.03 6.82 2.40
CA PRO A 114 17.94 7.22 1.32
C PRO A 114 19.01 6.16 0.99
N GLU A 115 19.46 5.37 1.97
CA GLU A 115 20.43 4.29 1.73
C GLU A 115 19.77 3.17 0.93
N LEU A 116 18.56 2.78 1.33
CA LEU A 116 17.77 1.78 0.60
C LEU A 116 17.42 2.24 -0.82
N LYS A 117 17.21 3.55 -1.03
CA LYS A 117 17.02 4.13 -2.35
C LYS A 117 18.26 3.97 -3.23
N GLU A 118 19.46 4.22 -2.71
CA GLU A 118 20.70 4.04 -3.45
C GLU A 118 20.92 2.57 -3.83
N GLU A 119 20.64 1.66 -2.89
CA GLU A 119 20.70 0.22 -3.14
C GLU A 119 19.72 -0.19 -4.24
N PHE A 120 18.46 0.25 -4.14
CA PHE A 120 17.44 -0.01 -5.16
C PHE A 120 17.87 0.49 -6.53
N MET A 121 18.43 1.70 -6.65
CA MET A 121 18.91 2.23 -7.93
C MET A 121 20.06 1.38 -8.49
N THR A 122 20.94 0.87 -7.63
CA THR A 122 22.02 -0.05 -8.03
C THR A 122 21.47 -1.37 -8.57
N VAL A 123 20.51 -1.97 -7.88
CA VAL A 123 19.82 -3.21 -8.32
C VAL A 123 19.05 -2.99 -9.62
N LEU A 124 18.30 -1.88 -9.71
CA LEU A 124 17.53 -1.52 -10.90
C LEU A 124 18.42 -1.38 -12.14
N ASN A 125 19.58 -0.75 -12.00
CA ASN A 125 20.54 -0.60 -13.12
C ASN A 125 21.16 -1.94 -13.58
N ARG A 126 21.22 -2.94 -12.70
CA ARG A 126 21.69 -4.30 -13.03
C ARG A 126 20.59 -5.16 -13.65
N THR A 127 19.33 -4.83 -13.38
CA THR A 127 18.16 -5.59 -13.83
C THR A 127 17.98 -5.44 -15.34
N ARG A 128 18.29 -6.53 -16.07
CA ARG A 128 18.28 -6.60 -17.55
C ARG A 128 16.92 -6.31 -18.16
#